data_AF-A0AAW0SLZ2-F1
#
_entry.id   AF-A0AAW0SLZ2-F1
#
_cell.length_a   1.000
_cell.length_b   1.000
_cell.length_c   1.000
_cell.angle_alpha   90.00
_cell.angle_beta   90.00
_cell.angle_gamma   90.00
#
_symmetry.space_group_name_H-M   'P 1'
#
loop_
_entity.id
_entity.type
_entity.pdbx_description
1 polymer ?
#
loop_
_entity_poly.entity_id
_entity_poly.type
_entity_poly.pdbx_seq_one_letter_code
_entity_poly.pdbx_strand_id
1 'polypeptide(L)'
;MVITSPTLFARARGGDRFWKRRRVVSLSAHFYGRKRNCYTIAIKYVNRALRYNTLARRLRKSDVRELWTTRISAACTELGTKYPDMKSHDG
;
A
#
# COMPACT_ATOMS: atom_id res chain seq x y z
N MET A 1 37.85 -29.01 -1.62
CA MET A 1 36.72 -28.09 -1.35
C MET A 1 35.87 -28.02 -2.61
N VAL A 2 34.58 -28.39 -2.54
CA VAL A 2 33.70 -28.63 -3.72
C VAL A 2 33.40 -27.34 -4.52
N ILE A 3 33.76 -26.15 -4.03
CA ILE A 3 33.41 -24.88 -4.66
C ILE A 3 34.49 -24.37 -5.65
N THR A 4 35.71 -24.90 -5.61
CA THR A 4 36.82 -24.38 -6.44
C THR A 4 36.98 -25.05 -7.81
N SER A 5 36.12 -26.02 -8.16
CA SER A 5 36.15 -26.64 -9.50
C SER A 5 35.46 -25.74 -10.54
N PRO A 6 36.09 -25.46 -11.71
CA PRO A 6 35.54 -24.60 -12.76
C PRO A 6 34.16 -25.06 -13.25
N THR A 7 33.93 -26.37 -13.29
CA THR A 7 32.67 -26.97 -13.73
C THR A 7 31.51 -26.73 -12.74
N LEU A 8 31.83 -26.64 -11.45
CA LEU A 8 30.85 -26.37 -10.39
C LEU A 8 30.52 -24.88 -10.30
N PHE A 9 31.49 -24.00 -10.60
CA PHE A 9 31.26 -22.55 -10.72
C PHE A 9 30.35 -22.20 -11.91
N ALA A 10 30.58 -22.81 -13.08
CA ALA A 10 29.74 -22.61 -14.27
C ALA A 10 28.28 -23.06 -14.05
N ARG A 11 28.04 -24.01 -13.14
CA ARG A 11 26.71 -24.53 -12.79
C ARG A 11 26.08 -23.84 -11.58
N ALA A 12 26.81 -22.95 -10.90
CA ALA A 12 26.32 -22.26 -9.71
C ALA A 12 25.17 -21.31 -10.09
N ARG A 13 24.11 -21.26 -9.26
CA ARG A 13 23.04 -20.29 -9.47
C ARG A 13 23.60 -18.89 -9.19
N GLY A 14 23.50 -17.98 -10.17
CA GLY A 14 23.93 -16.58 -10.00
C GLY A 14 23.14 -15.79 -8.95
N GLY A 15 23.54 -14.53 -8.73
CA GLY A 15 23.00 -13.65 -7.69
C GLY A 15 21.60 -13.06 -7.96
N ASP A 16 21.01 -13.24 -9.14
CA ASP A 16 19.71 -12.64 -9.50
C ASP A 16 18.59 -13.01 -8.51
N ARG A 17 18.54 -14.27 -8.05
CA ARG A 17 17.58 -14.71 -7.04
C ARG A 17 17.71 -13.92 -5.73
N PHE A 18 18.93 -13.59 -5.32
CA PHE A 18 19.18 -12.82 -4.11
C PHE A 18 18.67 -11.39 -4.25
N TRP A 19 18.97 -10.72 -5.37
CA TRP A 19 18.51 -9.35 -5.64
C TRP A 19 16.98 -9.25 -5.75
N LYS A 20 16.32 -10.20 -6.40
CA LYS A 20 14.85 -10.30 -6.46
C LYS A 20 14.23 -10.42 -5.07
N ARG A 21 14.80 -11.26 -4.19
CA ARG A 21 14.35 -11.39 -2.80
C ARG A 21 14.58 -10.12 -2.00
N ARG A 22 15.74 -9.49 -2.16
CA ARG A 22 16.10 -8.25 -1.47
C ARG A 22 15.15 -7.10 -1.82
N ARG A 23 14.71 -6.99 -3.09
CA ARG A 23 13.69 -6.01 -3.49
C ARG A 23 12.38 -6.20 -2.72
N VAL A 24 11.88 -7.43 -2.60
CA VAL A 24 10.63 -7.71 -1.85
C VAL A 24 10.81 -7.45 -0.36
N VAL A 25 11.95 -7.86 0.22
CA VAL A 25 12.25 -7.60 1.64
C VAL A 25 12.34 -6.10 1.93
N SER A 26 12.92 -5.33 1.02
CA SER A 26 12.98 -3.87 1.12
C SER A 26 11.59 -3.23 1.18
N LEU A 27 10.63 -3.73 0.40
CA LEU A 27 9.23 -3.25 0.45
C LEU A 27 8.53 -3.62 1.76
N SER A 28 8.93 -4.73 2.39
CA SER A 28 8.36 -5.20 3.66
C SER A 28 9.06 -4.67 4.92
N ALA A 29 10.06 -3.78 4.80
CA ALA A 29 10.90 -3.36 5.93
C ALA A 29 10.11 -2.82 7.13
N HIS A 30 9.02 -2.09 6.85
CA HIS A 30 8.15 -1.50 7.87
C HIS A 30 7.02 -2.44 8.34
N PHE A 31 7.01 -3.69 7.91
CA PHE A 31 6.04 -4.65 8.43
C PHE A 31 6.44 -5.15 9.81
N TYR A 32 5.44 -5.43 10.64
CA TYR A 32 5.63 -5.98 11.98
C TYR A 32 5.96 -7.49 11.97
N GLY A 33 6.90 -7.95 12.81
CA GLY A 33 7.18 -9.38 13.01
C GLY A 33 7.79 -10.11 11.79
N ARG A 34 7.48 -11.40 11.64
CA ARG A 34 8.11 -12.30 10.63
C ARG A 34 7.87 -11.88 9.17
N LYS A 35 6.80 -11.12 8.89
CA LYS A 35 6.49 -10.62 7.53
C LYS A 35 7.51 -9.58 7.01
N ARG A 36 8.41 -9.08 7.85
CA ARG A 36 9.53 -8.21 7.43
C ARG A 36 10.80 -8.98 7.06
N ASN A 37 11.02 -10.15 7.66
CA ASN A 37 12.27 -10.92 7.56
C ASN A 37 12.13 -12.15 6.65
N CYS A 38 10.99 -12.84 6.69
CA CYS A 38 10.78 -14.11 5.98
C CYS A 38 10.19 -13.86 4.59
N TYR A 39 10.97 -14.08 3.52
CA TYR A 39 10.57 -13.82 2.14
C TYR A 39 9.20 -14.42 1.75
N THR A 40 8.95 -15.68 2.08
CA THR A 40 7.70 -16.39 1.73
C THR A 40 6.46 -15.75 2.37
N ILE A 41 6.63 -15.16 3.56
CA ILE A 41 5.57 -14.43 4.24
C ILE A 41 5.49 -13.02 3.63
N ALA A 42 6.62 -12.32 3.56
CA ALA A 42 6.73 -10.96 3.05
C ALA A 42 6.03 -10.78 1.68
N ILE A 43 6.29 -11.67 0.72
CA ILE A 43 5.72 -11.56 -0.62
C ILE A 43 4.18 -11.58 -0.62
N LYS A 44 3.55 -12.42 0.22
CA LYS A 44 2.09 -12.49 0.33
C LYS A 44 1.50 -11.17 0.85
N TYR A 45 2.14 -10.59 1.87
CA TYR A 45 1.70 -9.33 2.47
C TYR A 45 1.98 -8.13 1.57
N VAL A 46 3.15 -8.07 0.92
CA VAL A 46 3.50 -7.00 -0.03
C VAL A 46 2.50 -6.99 -1.19
N ASN A 47 2.17 -8.15 -1.77
CA ASN A 47 1.19 -8.24 -2.84
C ASN A 47 -0.20 -7.75 -2.41
N ARG A 48 -0.64 -8.10 -1.19
CA ARG A 48 -1.91 -7.61 -0.63
C ARG A 48 -1.88 -6.10 -0.38
N ALA A 49 -0.80 -5.57 0.18
CA ALA A 49 -0.63 -4.15 0.45
C ALA A 49 -0.64 -3.32 -0.84
N LEU A 50 0.02 -3.79 -1.90
CA LEU A 50 0.02 -3.12 -3.20
C LEU A 50 -1.39 -3.07 -3.82
N ARG A 51 -2.16 -4.16 -3.72
CA ARG A 51 -3.56 -4.17 -4.17
C ARG A 51 -4.40 -3.15 -3.39
N TYR A 52 -4.27 -3.12 -2.06
CA TYR A 52 -4.99 -2.14 -1.24
C TYR A 52 -4.57 -0.71 -1.51
N ASN A 53 -3.29 -0.45 -1.81
CA ASN A 53 -2.85 0.90 -2.16
C ASN A 53 -3.59 1.44 -3.39
N THR A 54 -3.72 0.63 -4.45
CA THR A 54 -4.44 1.02 -5.66
C THR A 54 -5.92 1.29 -5.39
N LEU A 55 -6.56 0.45 -4.55
CA LEU A 55 -7.96 0.66 -4.17
C LEU A 55 -8.13 1.91 -3.28
N ALA A 56 -7.26 2.09 -2.29
CA ALA A 56 -7.29 3.22 -1.36
C ALA A 56 -7.12 4.57 -2.07
N ARG A 57 -6.30 4.64 -3.14
CA ARG A 57 -6.21 5.87 -3.96
C ARG A 57 -7.55 6.28 -4.60
N ARG A 58 -8.39 5.31 -4.94
CA ARG A 58 -9.74 5.56 -5.49
C ARG A 58 -10.69 5.97 -4.37
N LEU A 59 -10.70 5.22 -3.27
CA LEU A 59 -11.58 5.46 -2.11
C LEU A 59 -11.31 6.81 -1.44
N ARG A 60 -10.04 7.22 -1.29
CA ARG A 60 -9.65 8.48 -0.66
C ARG A 60 -10.37 9.71 -1.25
N LYS A 61 -10.71 9.69 -2.54
CA LYS A 61 -11.45 10.79 -3.17
C LYS A 61 -12.89 10.87 -2.65
N SER A 62 -13.52 9.72 -2.42
CA SER A 62 -14.86 9.63 -1.83
C SER A 62 -14.82 10.03 -0.36
N ASP A 63 -13.88 9.47 0.42
CA ASP A 63 -13.76 9.72 1.86
C ASP A 63 -13.54 11.22 2.16
N VAL A 64 -12.71 11.89 1.35
CA VAL A 64 -12.48 13.34 1.48
C VAL A 64 -13.72 14.15 1.13
N ARG A 65 -14.49 13.72 0.12
CA ARG A 65 -15.74 14.40 -0.28
C ARG A 65 -16.81 14.25 0.79
N GLU A 66 -16.93 13.06 1.38
CA GLU A 66 -17.81 12.80 2.51
C GLU A 66 -17.43 13.68 3.70
N LEU A 67 -16.15 13.68 4.08
CA LEU A 67 -15.65 14.54 5.16
C LEU A 67 -15.93 16.03 4.90
N TRP A 68 -15.77 16.50 3.67
CA TRP A 68 -16.10 17.88 3.31
C TRP A 68 -17.60 18.15 3.48
N THR A 69 -18.44 17.24 2.99
CA THR A 69 -19.90 17.33 3.14
C THR A 69 -20.29 17.41 4.63
N THR A 70 -19.69 16.56 5.47
CA THR A 70 -19.91 16.58 6.93
C THR A 70 -19.48 17.91 7.55
N ARG A 71 -18.32 18.44 7.18
CA ARG A 71 -17.80 19.72 7.68
C ARG A 71 -18.69 20.90 7.32
N ILE A 72 -19.16 20.97 6.07
CA ILE A 72 -20.10 22.03 5.67
C ILE A 72 -21.43 21.85 6.41
N SER A 73 -21.95 20.63 6.51
CA SER A 73 -23.21 20.38 7.21
C SER A 73 -23.17 20.83 8.67
N ALA A 74 -22.03 20.66 9.37
CA ALA A 74 -21.86 21.18 10.71
C ALA A 74 -21.91 22.72 10.74
N ALA A 75 -21.20 23.39 9.83
CA ALA A 75 -21.23 24.85 9.71
C ALA A 75 -22.63 25.41 9.37
N CYS A 76 -23.36 24.75 8.45
CA CYS A 76 -24.74 25.12 8.14
C CYS A 76 -25.64 24.99 9.37
N THR A 77 -25.48 23.92 10.16
CA THR A 77 -26.28 23.66 11.37
C THR A 77 -26.08 24.78 12.40
N GLU A 78 -24.87 25.27 12.58
CA GLU A 78 -24.58 26.42 13.47
C GLU A 78 -25.28 27.71 13.01
N LEU A 79 -25.43 27.89 11.69
CA LEU A 79 -26.12 29.03 11.07
C LEU A 79 -27.64 28.80 10.95
N GLY A 80 -28.17 27.69 11.46
CA GLY A 80 -29.60 27.35 11.38
C GLY A 80 -30.10 26.93 9.99
N THR A 81 -29.18 26.67 9.04
CA THR A 81 -29.52 26.22 7.68
C THR A 81 -29.13 24.75 7.48
N LYS A 82 -29.75 24.06 6.52
CA LYS A 82 -29.39 22.66 6.20
C LYS A 82 -28.56 22.61 4.91
N TYR A 83 -27.55 21.74 4.89
CA TYR A 83 -26.66 21.57 3.73
C TYR A 83 -27.37 21.23 2.41
N PRO A 84 -28.41 20.37 2.36
CA PRO A 84 -29.14 20.11 1.13
C PRO A 84 -29.80 21.35 0.53
N ASP A 85 -30.38 22.20 1.39
CA ASP A 85 -31.08 23.43 0.96
C ASP A 85 -30.08 24.43 0.38
N MET A 86 -28.94 24.62 1.04
CA MET A 86 -27.83 25.45 0.54
C MET A 86 -27.32 24.93 -0.81
N LYS A 87 -27.09 23.62 -0.92
CA LYS A 87 -26.58 23.00 -2.15
C LYS A 87 -27.57 23.08 -3.32
N SER A 88 -28.88 23.08 -3.06
CA SER A 88 -29.90 23.24 -4.11
C SER A 88 -30.00 24.66 -4.68
N HIS A 89 -29.57 25.67 -3.92
CA HIS A 89 -29.62 27.07 -4.32
C HIS A 89 -28.44 27.47 -5.24
N ASP A 90 -27.31 26.75 -5.18
CA ASP A 90 -26.10 27.03 -5.97
C ASP A 90 -26.09 26.34 -7.36
N GLY A 91 -27.21 25.73 -7.78
CA GLY A 91 -27.35 24.91 -8.99
C GLY A 91 -28.14 25.54 -10.13
#